data_AF-A0A8S9RW14-F1
#
_entry.id   AF-A0A8S9RW14-F1
#
_cell.length_a   1.000
_cell.length_b   1.000
_cell.length_c   1.000
_cell.angle_alpha   90.00
_cell.angle_beta   90.00
_cell.angle_gamma   90.00
#
_symmetry.space_group_name_H-M   'P 1'
#
loop_
_entity.id
_entity.type
_entity.pdbx_description
1 polymer ?
#
loop_
_entity_poly.entity_id
_entity_poly.type
_entity_poly.pdbx_seq_one_letter_code
_entity_poly.pdbx_strand_id
1 'polypeptide(L)'
;MICRWIAFNPSKLSRVLSPFSSLSSTKLDDEPLSAANFASDQRDYFRREILFGMKKIGFREYLHGRQFRSLASELKQVHVEEIMCELMGESSDLSVWFFKELKDVYGFRHSRLSSLLVSHFLAGQRRFKELQVVLEELLQEEGKLFNFA
;
A
#
# COMPACT_ATOMS: atom_id res chain seq x y z
N MET A 1 8.34 14.02 13.72
CA MET A 1 7.29 14.51 12.79
C MET A 1 7.66 14.22 11.33
N ILE A 2 7.80 12.94 10.97
CA ILE A 2 8.17 12.49 9.62
C ILE A 2 6.91 12.25 8.75
N CYS A 3 5.76 12.02 9.38
CA CYS A 3 4.49 11.65 8.75
C CYS A 3 3.87 12.77 7.88
N ARG A 4 4.08 14.05 8.23
CA ARG A 4 3.62 15.17 7.38
C ARG A 4 4.44 15.31 6.09
N TRP A 5 5.66 14.78 6.04
CA TRP A 5 6.50 14.84 4.85
C TRP A 5 6.23 13.65 3.90
N ILE A 6 6.02 12.46 4.46
CA ILE A 6 5.72 11.23 3.71
C ILE A 6 4.38 11.31 2.96
N ALA A 7 3.33 11.85 3.60
CA ALA A 7 2.00 11.95 2.98
C ALA A 7 1.93 12.95 1.80
N PHE A 8 2.85 13.92 1.72
CA PHE A 8 2.79 14.98 0.70
C PHE A 8 3.70 14.76 -0.52
N ASN A 9 4.52 13.69 -0.57
CA ASN A 9 5.46 13.45 -1.68
C ASN A 9 5.76 11.95 -1.93
N PRO A 10 4.79 11.15 -2.39
CA PRO A 10 5.02 9.74 -2.71
C PRO A 10 6.05 9.53 -3.84
N SER A 11 6.16 10.48 -4.78
CA SER A 11 7.11 10.42 -5.91
C SER A 11 8.59 10.61 -5.52
N LYS A 12 8.89 11.03 -4.28
CA LYS A 12 10.27 11.21 -3.78
C LYS A 12 10.79 10.02 -2.97
N LEU A 13 9.91 9.12 -2.52
CA LEU A 13 10.30 7.89 -1.81
C LEU A 13 10.97 6.86 -2.73
N SER A 14 10.59 6.83 -4.01
CA SER A 14 11.25 6.00 -5.03
C SER A 14 12.75 6.31 -5.18
N ARG A 15 13.15 7.55 -4.86
CA ARG A 15 14.53 8.03 -5.01
C ARG A 15 15.41 7.75 -3.79
N VAL A 16 14.81 7.57 -2.60
CA VAL A 16 15.55 7.36 -1.34
C VAL A 16 15.74 5.88 -1.01
N LEU A 17 14.84 5.02 -1.47
CA LEU A 17 14.98 3.55 -1.34
C LEU A 17 15.78 2.90 -2.48
N SER A 18 16.41 3.70 -3.33
CA SER A 18 17.21 3.23 -4.48
C SER A 18 18.71 3.56 -4.34
N PRO A 19 19.49 2.98 -3.39
CA PRO A 19 20.93 3.17 -3.43
C PRO A 19 21.67 2.30 -4.46
N PHE A 20 21.01 1.39 -5.20
CA PHE A 20 21.71 0.43 -6.07
C PHE A 20 21.20 0.32 -7.52
N SER A 21 20.81 1.45 -8.12
CA SER A 21 20.55 1.50 -9.57
C SER A 21 21.55 2.42 -10.25
N SER A 22 22.83 2.06 -10.15
CA SER A 22 23.91 2.70 -10.89
C SER A 22 23.94 2.23 -12.35
N LEU A 23 23.87 3.22 -13.26
CA LEU A 23 24.30 3.22 -14.66
C LEU A 23 23.58 2.28 -15.65
N SER A 24 22.64 2.87 -16.39
CA SER A 24 22.71 2.86 -17.86
C SER A 24 22.15 4.17 -18.39
N SER A 25 23.04 5.03 -18.87
CA SER A 25 22.72 6.23 -19.62
C SER A 25 22.80 5.91 -21.10
N THR A 26 21.67 5.93 -21.82
CA THR A 26 21.62 6.36 -23.23
C THR A 26 20.25 6.98 -23.56
N LYS A 27 20.35 8.06 -24.34
CA LYS A 27 19.37 9.06 -24.76
C LYS A 27 18.13 8.57 -25.54
N LEU A 28 17.08 9.41 -25.45
CA LEU A 28 16.13 9.87 -26.49
C LEU A 28 15.32 8.81 -27.26
N ASP A 29 14.00 8.75 -27.07
CA ASP A 29 12.96 9.50 -27.82
C ASP A 29 11.55 8.86 -27.62
N ASP A 30 10.54 9.71 -27.49
CA ASP A 30 9.07 9.55 -27.69
C ASP A 30 8.32 8.24 -27.32
N GLU A 31 7.54 8.21 -26.21
CA GLU A 31 6.22 7.51 -26.05
C GLU A 31 5.61 7.65 -24.62
N PRO A 32 4.31 7.30 -24.35
CA PRO A 32 3.05 8.00 -24.65
C PRO A 32 2.37 8.60 -23.41
N LEU A 33 1.87 9.84 -23.50
CA LEU A 33 1.10 10.50 -22.43
C LEU A 33 -0.22 9.79 -22.06
N SER A 34 -0.73 8.91 -22.93
CA SER A 34 -2.02 8.22 -22.72
C SER A 34 -1.97 7.15 -21.63
N ALA A 35 -0.91 6.35 -21.55
CA ALA A 35 -0.82 5.25 -20.57
C ALA A 35 -0.77 5.77 -19.12
N ALA A 36 -0.11 6.91 -18.90
CA ALA A 36 -0.04 7.56 -17.60
C ALA A 36 -1.43 8.05 -17.13
N ASN A 37 -2.22 8.63 -18.03
CA ASN A 37 -3.56 9.14 -17.73
C ASN A 37 -4.57 8.02 -17.42
N PHE A 38 -4.51 6.90 -18.16
CA PHE A 38 -5.35 5.73 -17.87
C PHE A 38 -5.00 5.07 -16.53
N ALA A 39 -3.71 4.96 -16.21
CA ALA A 39 -3.27 4.41 -14.93
C ALA A 39 -3.61 5.30 -13.73
N SER A 40 -3.62 6.63 -13.91
CA SER A 40 -4.06 7.55 -12.86
C SER A 40 -5.58 7.50 -12.66
N ASP A 41 -6.36 7.39 -13.72
CA ASP A 41 -7.83 7.37 -13.64
C ASP A 41 -8.36 6.09 -12.99
N GLN A 42 -7.75 4.94 -13.32
CA GLN A 42 -8.09 3.66 -12.70
C GLN A 42 -7.70 3.62 -11.21
N ARG A 43 -6.54 4.18 -10.86
CA ARG A 43 -6.08 4.29 -9.47
C ARG A 43 -7.03 5.14 -8.63
N ASP A 44 -7.43 6.30 -9.17
CA ASP A 44 -8.41 7.18 -8.55
C ASP A 44 -9.78 6.52 -8.40
N TYR A 45 -10.19 5.70 -9.36
CA TYR A 45 -11.43 4.93 -9.29
C TYR A 45 -11.47 4.00 -8.07
N PHE A 46 -10.47 3.13 -7.90
CA PHE A 46 -10.46 2.17 -6.78
C PHE A 46 -10.47 2.88 -5.42
N ARG A 47 -9.63 3.91 -5.27
CA ARG A 47 -9.58 4.72 -4.05
C ARG A 47 -10.95 5.33 -3.73
N ARG A 48 -11.59 6.00 -4.71
CA ARG A 48 -12.88 6.65 -4.50
C ARG A 48 -13.98 5.65 -4.20
N GLU A 49 -14.09 4.57 -4.97
CA GLU A 49 -15.14 3.57 -4.83
C GLU A 49 -15.09 2.88 -3.46
N ILE A 50 -13.89 2.47 -3.04
CA ILE A 50 -13.70 1.76 -1.77
C ILE A 50 -13.97 2.68 -0.58
N LEU A 51 -13.40 3.89 -0.57
CA LEU A 51 -13.61 4.84 0.52
C LEU A 51 -15.08 5.28 0.59
N PHE A 52 -15.72 5.50 -0.56
CA PHE A 52 -17.14 5.82 -0.61
C PHE A 52 -18.00 4.67 -0.07
N GLY A 53 -17.71 3.43 -0.48
CA GLY A 53 -18.40 2.24 -0.01
C GLY A 53 -18.29 2.05 1.50
N MET A 54 -17.08 2.18 2.05
CA MET A 54 -16.84 2.15 3.50
C MET A 54 -17.64 3.22 4.24
N LYS A 55 -17.65 4.46 3.73
CA LYS A 55 -18.37 5.57 4.36
C LYS A 55 -19.88 5.40 4.30
N LYS A 56 -20.40 4.82 3.21
CA LYS A 56 -21.84 4.64 2.99
C LYS A 56 -22.42 3.47 3.75
N ILE A 57 -21.72 2.34 3.77
CA ILE A 57 -22.24 1.05 4.26
C ILE A 57 -21.71 0.72 5.67
N GLY A 58 -20.57 1.30 6.05
CA GLY A 58 -19.80 0.91 7.22
C GLY A 58 -18.53 0.17 6.78
N PHE A 59 -17.42 0.48 7.44
CA PHE A 59 -16.10 -0.02 7.05
C PHE A 59 -16.06 -1.56 7.03
N ARG A 60 -16.51 -2.21 8.11
CA ARG A 60 -16.46 -3.66 8.25
C ARG A 60 -17.48 -4.35 7.34
N GLU A 61 -18.68 -3.80 7.28
CA GLU A 61 -19.80 -4.30 6.47
C GLU A 61 -19.46 -4.25 4.98
N TYR A 62 -18.85 -3.15 4.53
CA TYR A 62 -18.40 -3.01 3.16
C TYR A 62 -17.29 -4.01 2.81
N LEU A 63 -16.28 -4.14 3.68
CA LEU A 63 -15.13 -5.03 3.44
C LEU A 63 -15.50 -6.51 3.44
N HIS A 64 -16.62 -6.91 4.04
CA HIS A 64 -17.14 -8.29 3.92
C HIS A 64 -18.24 -8.42 2.85
N GLY A 65 -18.61 -7.31 2.23
CA GLY A 65 -19.66 -7.24 1.23
C GLY A 65 -19.25 -7.84 -0.13
N ARG A 66 -20.24 -8.26 -0.90
CA ARG A 66 -20.04 -8.82 -2.25
C ARG A 66 -19.34 -7.84 -3.19
N GLN A 67 -19.65 -6.54 -3.07
CA GLN A 67 -19.08 -5.48 -3.91
C GLN A 67 -17.57 -5.34 -3.70
N PHE A 68 -17.12 -5.32 -2.45
CA PHE A 68 -15.69 -5.27 -2.18
C PHE A 68 -14.99 -6.55 -2.63
N ARG A 69 -15.62 -7.72 -2.42
CA ARG A 69 -15.03 -9.00 -2.85
C ARG A 69 -14.72 -9.04 -4.36
N SER A 70 -15.59 -8.50 -5.22
CA SER A 70 -15.27 -8.39 -6.65
C SER A 70 -14.09 -7.46 -6.89
N LEU A 71 -14.08 -6.28 -6.27
CA LEU A 71 -13.01 -5.29 -6.44
C LEU A 71 -11.66 -5.77 -5.89
N ALA A 72 -11.68 -6.53 -4.80
CA ALA A 72 -10.48 -7.01 -4.12
C ALA A 72 -9.58 -7.86 -5.04
N SER A 73 -10.18 -8.59 -5.99
CA SER A 73 -9.46 -9.40 -6.97
C SER A 73 -8.68 -8.57 -8.00
N GLU A 74 -9.06 -7.31 -8.19
CA GLU A 74 -8.45 -6.37 -9.14
C GLU A 74 -7.49 -5.38 -8.47
N LEU A 75 -7.40 -5.41 -7.14
CA LEU A 75 -6.53 -4.51 -6.40
C LEU A 75 -5.05 -4.77 -6.72
N LYS A 76 -4.33 -3.68 -6.91
CA LYS A 76 -2.87 -3.68 -7.02
C LYS A 76 -2.29 -3.07 -5.74
N GLN A 77 -1.03 -3.40 -5.46
CA GLN A 77 -0.33 -2.91 -4.26
C GLN A 77 -0.39 -1.39 -4.11
N VAL A 78 -0.25 -0.65 -5.22
CA VAL A 78 -0.35 0.82 -5.22
C VAL A 78 -1.73 1.34 -4.78
N HIS A 79 -2.81 0.64 -5.14
CA HIS A 79 -4.17 1.03 -4.71
C HIS A 79 -4.33 0.84 -3.20
N VAL A 80 -3.79 -0.27 -2.67
CA VAL A 80 -3.83 -0.59 -1.24
C VAL A 80 -3.06 0.45 -0.43
N GLU A 81 -1.85 0.82 -0.87
CA GLU A 81 -1.01 1.82 -0.22
C GLU A 81 -1.70 3.19 -0.12
N GLU A 82 -2.39 3.62 -1.19
CA GLU A 82 -3.12 4.88 -1.20
C GLU A 82 -4.33 4.86 -0.27
N ILE A 83 -5.13 3.80 -0.33
CA ILE A 83 -6.28 3.63 0.58
C ILE A 83 -5.80 3.59 2.04
N MET A 84 -4.70 2.90 2.34
CA MET A 84 -4.11 2.88 3.69
C MET A 84 -3.68 4.28 4.15
N CYS A 85 -3.09 5.10 3.27
CA CYS A 85 -2.70 6.48 3.59
C CYS A 85 -3.92 7.36 3.90
N GLU A 86 -5.01 7.20 3.16
CA GLU A 86 -6.26 7.94 3.39
C GLU A 86 -6.92 7.52 4.70
N LEU A 87 -7.05 6.20 4.93
CA LEU A 87 -7.58 5.66 6.18
C LEU A 87 -6.74 6.10 7.39
N MET A 88 -5.43 6.26 7.23
CA MET A 88 -4.55 6.72 8.31
C MET A 88 -4.91 8.15 8.73
N GLY A 89 -5.34 8.99 7.79
CA GLY A 89 -5.83 10.34 8.07
C GLY A 89 -7.06 10.35 8.97
N GLU A 90 -7.86 9.28 8.93
CA GLU A 90 -9.03 9.09 9.78
C GLU A 90 -8.68 8.36 11.09
N SER A 91 -8.06 7.19 10.99
CA SER A 91 -7.61 6.37 12.11
C SER A 91 -6.57 5.35 11.67
N SER A 92 -5.42 5.32 12.36
CA SER A 92 -4.39 4.30 12.11
C SER A 92 -4.90 2.87 12.32
N ASP A 93 -5.89 2.65 13.19
CA ASP A 93 -6.48 1.32 13.39
C ASP A 93 -7.23 0.82 12.16
N LEU A 94 -7.90 1.72 11.42
CA LEU A 94 -8.59 1.35 10.18
C LEU A 94 -7.58 0.90 9.12
N SER A 95 -6.46 1.60 8.97
CA SER A 95 -5.39 1.18 8.05
C SER A 95 -4.78 -0.17 8.43
N VAL A 96 -4.52 -0.39 9.72
CA VAL A 96 -4.00 -1.68 10.22
C VAL A 96 -5.01 -2.80 9.97
N TRP A 97 -6.29 -2.55 10.21
CA TRP A 97 -7.35 -3.53 10.00
C TRP A 97 -7.50 -3.86 8.51
N PHE A 98 -7.56 -2.85 7.64
CA PHE A 98 -7.64 -3.03 6.19
C PHE A 98 -6.47 -3.87 5.65
N PHE A 99 -5.24 -3.58 6.11
CA PHE A 99 -4.06 -4.36 5.77
C PHE A 99 -4.23 -5.84 6.13
N LYS A 100 -4.63 -6.12 7.38
CA LYS A 100 -4.81 -7.51 7.84
C LYS A 100 -5.94 -8.22 7.11
N GLU A 101 -7.08 -7.57 6.94
CA GLU A 101 -8.23 -8.16 6.27
C GLU A 101 -7.89 -8.58 4.83
N LEU A 102 -7.19 -7.71 4.09
CA LEU A 102 -6.72 -8.03 2.74
C LEU A 102 -5.82 -9.27 2.73
N LYS A 103 -4.91 -9.40 3.70
CA LYS A 103 -4.03 -10.57 3.79
C LYS A 103 -4.81 -11.83 4.18
N ASP A 104 -5.56 -11.76 5.26
CA ASP A 104 -6.10 -12.93 5.96
C ASP A 104 -7.37 -13.46 5.30
N VAL A 105 -8.21 -12.57 4.74
CA VAL A 105 -9.50 -12.93 4.11
C VAL A 105 -9.38 -13.00 2.60
N TYR A 106 -8.60 -12.10 1.99
CA TYR A 106 -8.48 -12.00 0.53
C TYR A 106 -7.21 -12.63 -0.03
N GLY A 107 -6.31 -13.14 0.82
CA GLY A 107 -5.03 -13.72 0.38
C GLY A 107 -4.13 -12.72 -0.34
N PHE A 108 -4.34 -11.42 -0.12
CA PHE A 108 -3.65 -10.36 -0.82
C PHE A 108 -2.18 -10.32 -0.41
N ARG A 109 -1.29 -10.34 -1.40
CA ARG A 109 0.15 -10.20 -1.17
C ARG A 109 0.55 -8.73 -1.11
N HIS A 110 0.75 -8.26 0.11
CA HIS A 110 1.22 -6.90 0.39
C HIS A 110 2.59 -6.62 -0.20
N SER A 111 2.82 -5.35 -0.53
CA SER A 111 4.12 -4.83 -0.91
C SER A 111 4.99 -4.61 0.33
N ARG A 112 6.31 -4.51 0.12
CA ARG A 112 7.22 -4.02 1.15
C ARG A 112 6.78 -2.67 1.73
N LEU A 113 6.29 -1.76 0.89
CA LEU A 113 5.88 -0.42 1.32
C LEU A 113 4.66 -0.48 2.24
N SER A 114 3.62 -1.24 1.89
CA SER A 114 2.44 -1.43 2.75
C SER A 114 2.80 -2.10 4.09
N SER A 115 3.71 -3.07 4.10
CA SER A 115 4.25 -3.67 5.33
C SER A 115 5.01 -2.67 6.20
N LEU A 116 5.80 -1.77 5.59
CA LEU A 116 6.49 -0.70 6.31
C LEU A 116 5.52 0.37 6.84
N LEU A 117 4.48 0.71 6.08
CA LEU A 117 3.42 1.63 6.51
C LEU A 117 2.69 1.08 7.74
N VAL A 118 2.22 -0.17 7.69
CA VAL A 118 1.53 -0.77 8.84
C VAL A 118 2.45 -0.91 10.05
N SER A 119 3.74 -1.23 9.82
CA SER A 119 4.75 -1.25 10.88
C SER A 119 4.90 0.11 11.56
N HIS A 120 4.94 1.19 10.76
CA HIS A 120 4.98 2.54 11.29
C HIS A 120 3.77 2.87 12.17
N PHE A 121 2.57 2.47 11.73
CA PHE A 121 1.32 2.69 12.48
C PHE A 121 1.32 1.94 13.81
N LEU A 122 1.68 0.65 13.79
CA LEU A 122 1.77 -0.19 14.98
C LEU A 122 2.81 0.34 15.98
N ALA A 123 3.97 0.81 15.49
CA ALA A 123 5.00 1.43 16.32
C ALA A 123 4.49 2.71 16.99
N GLY A 124 3.78 3.57 16.24
CA GLY A 124 3.15 4.78 16.78
C GLY A 124 2.14 4.48 17.89
N GLN A 125 1.42 3.37 17.78
CA GLN A 125 0.45 2.89 18.77
C GLN A 125 1.06 2.01 19.89
N ARG A 126 2.38 1.79 19.89
CA ARG A 126 3.10 0.91 20.84
C ARG A 126 2.60 -0.55 20.85
N ARG A 127 2.09 -1.03 19.72
CA ARG A 127 1.58 -2.41 19.54
C ARG A 127 2.71 -3.36 19.15
N PHE A 128 3.69 -3.51 20.04
CA PHE A 128 4.96 -4.18 19.74
C PHE A 128 4.83 -5.65 19.33
N LYS A 129 3.88 -6.39 19.90
CA LYS A 129 3.66 -7.80 19.53
C LYS A 129 3.25 -7.96 18.08
N GLU A 130 2.36 -7.09 17.61
CA GLU A 130 1.89 -7.12 16.22
C GLU A 130 2.94 -6.58 15.27
N LEU A 131 3.67 -5.54 15.68
CA LEU A 131 4.80 -5.02 14.93
C LEU A 131 5.86 -6.10 14.71
N GLN A 132 6.18 -6.88 15.74
CA GLN A 132 7.15 -7.97 15.65
C GLN A 132 6.75 -8.97 14.56
N VAL A 133 5.48 -9.40 14.55
CA VAL A 133 4.96 -10.35 13.53
C VAL A 133 5.15 -9.79 12.12
N VAL A 134 4.74 -8.54 11.88
CA VAL A 134 4.87 -7.93 10.54
C VAL A 134 6.33 -7.82 10.12
N LEU A 135 7.23 -7.42 11.03
CA LEU A 135 8.65 -7.28 10.72
C LEU A 135 9.33 -8.62 10.46
N GLU A 136 9.00 -9.67 11.22
CA GLU A 136 9.53 -11.01 10.99
C GLU A 136 9.14 -11.54 9.62
N GLU A 137 7.87 -11.38 9.22
CA GLU A 137 7.39 -11.74 7.88
C GLU A 137 8.14 -10.97 6.79
N LEU A 138 8.27 -9.65 6.96
CA LEU A 138 8.99 -8.80 6.00
C LEU A 138 10.46 -9.23 5.85
N LEU A 139 11.15 -9.53 6.95
CA LEU A 139 12.53 -9.98 6.95
C LEU A 139 12.67 -11.37 6.30
N GLN A 140 11.72 -12.27 6.53
CA GLN A 140 11.72 -13.58 5.86
C GLN A 140 11.52 -13.45 4.35
N GLU A 141 10.66 -12.54 3.90
CA GLU A 141 10.46 -12.29 2.47
C GLU A 141 11.72 -11.72 1.80
N GLU A 142 12.38 -10.76 2.44
CA GLU A 142 13.64 -10.17 1.96
C GLU A 142 14.79 -11.21 1.99
N GLY A 143 14.91 -11.98 3.08
CA GLY A 143 15.93 -13.03 3.20
C GLY A 143 15.79 -14.15 2.17
N LYS A 144 14.58 -14.46 1.72
CA LYS A 144 14.35 -15.40 0.61
C LYS A 144 14.90 -14.88 -0.72
N LEU A 145 14.81 -13.57 -0.98
CA LEU A 145 15.35 -12.96 -2.20
C LEU A 145 16.88 -13.06 -2.25
N PHE A 146 17.56 -13.00 -1.10
CA PHE A 146 19.02 -13.11 -1.03
C PHE A 146 19.57 -14.53 -1.20
N ASN A 147 18.78 -15.58 -0.96
CA ASN A 147 19.24 -16.98 -1.09
C ASN A 147 19.21 -17.54 -2.52
N PHE A 148 18.79 -16.74 -3.51
CA PHE A 148 18.74 -17.12 -4.93
C PHE A 148 19.61 -16.22 -5.83
N ALA A 149 20.50 -15.41 -5.25
CA ALA A 149 21.49 -14.60 -5.96
C ALA A 149 22.90 -15.14 -5.70
#